data_AF-A0A5A7YB97-F1
#
_entry.id   AF-A0A5A7YB97-F1
#
_cell.length_a   1.000
_cell.length_b   1.000
_cell.length_c   1.000
_cell.angle_alpha   90.00
_cell.angle_beta   90.00
_cell.angle_gamma   90.00
#
_symmetry.space_group_name_H-M   'P 1'
#
loop_
_entity.id
_entity.type
_entity.pdbx_description
1 polymer ?
#
loop_
_entity_poly.entity_id
_entity_poly.type
_entity_poly.pdbx_seq_one_letter_code
_entity_poly.pdbx_strand_id
1 'polypeptide(L)'
;MVRALQDAGVVTAGQWADELSAAIRRARDAGDPDDGSTYYDHWLAALERLVVARELTTDGALSDCRTAWADAARRTPHGAPIELA
;
A
#
# COMPACT_ATOMS: atom_id res chain seq x y z
N MET A 1 -3.04 -7.36 -6.71
CA MET A 1 -2.45 -6.03 -6.99
C MET A 1 -0.98 -6.13 -7.39
N VAL A 2 -0.04 -6.52 -6.52
CA VAL A 2 1.38 -6.76 -6.91
C VAL A 2 1.53 -7.67 -8.13
N ARG A 3 0.71 -8.73 -8.22
CA ARG A 3 0.74 -9.63 -9.36
C ARG A 3 0.46 -8.94 -10.70
N ALA A 4 -0.49 -8.00 -10.74
CA ALA A 4 -0.79 -7.25 -11.96
C ALA A 4 0.40 -6.36 -12.38
N LEU A 5 1.13 -5.78 -11.42
CA LEU A 5 2.36 -5.03 -11.70
C LEU A 5 3.48 -5.93 -12.22
N GLN A 6 3.55 -7.18 -11.75
CA GLN A 6 4.50 -8.17 -12.24
C GLN A 6 4.16 -8.63 -13.65
N ASP A 7 2.88 -8.94 -13.91
CA ASP A 7 2.40 -9.35 -15.23
C ASP A 7 2.56 -8.22 -16.25
N ALA A 8 2.41 -6.96 -15.83
CA ALA A 8 2.69 -5.79 -16.66
C ALA A 8 4.18 -5.48 -16.86
N GLY A 9 5.09 -6.27 -16.27
CA GLY A 9 6.53 -6.06 -16.36
C GLY A 9 7.04 -4.81 -15.63
N VAL A 10 6.18 -4.16 -14.84
CA VAL A 10 6.57 -3.00 -14.03
C VAL A 10 7.53 -3.49 -12.97
N VAL A 11 7.11 -4.37 -12.06
CA VAL A 11 7.91 -4.82 -10.90
C VAL A 11 8.32 -6.28 -11.08
N THR A 12 9.58 -6.65 -10.84
CA THR A 12 9.97 -8.07 -10.82
C THR A 12 9.67 -8.72 -9.47
N ALA A 13 9.61 -10.06 -9.45
CA ALA A 13 9.43 -10.80 -8.19
C ALA A 13 10.55 -10.51 -7.16
N GLY A 14 11.80 -10.36 -7.63
CA GLY A 14 12.93 -10.02 -6.76
C GLY A 14 12.80 -8.62 -6.16
N GLN A 15 12.47 -7.62 -6.98
CA GLN A 15 12.28 -6.25 -6.50
C GLN A 15 11.14 -6.14 -5.48
N TRP A 16 10.07 -6.91 -5.68
CA TRP A 16 9.00 -7.02 -4.70
C TRP A 16 9.48 -7.64 -3.39
N ALA A 17 10.21 -8.76 -3.45
CA ALA A 17 10.73 -9.44 -2.27
C ALA A 17 11.70 -8.55 -1.46
N ASP A 18 12.56 -7.80 -2.15
CA ASP A 18 13.52 -6.89 -1.54
C ASP A 18 12.81 -5.72 -0.82
N GLU A 19 11.85 -5.06 -1.48
CA GLU A 19 11.15 -3.93 -0.85
C GLU A 19 10.25 -4.38 0.30
N LEU A 20 9.56 -5.53 0.17
CA LEU A 20 8.77 -6.07 1.27
C LEU A 20 9.63 -6.40 2.48
N SER A 21 10.79 -7.03 2.25
CA SER A 21 11.75 -7.33 3.32
C SER A 21 12.27 -6.05 3.98
N ALA A 22 12.55 -5.01 3.18
CA ALA A 22 12.99 -3.71 3.70
C ALA A 22 11.88 -3.00 4.51
N ALA A 23 10.62 -3.07 4.07
CA ALA A 23 9.48 -2.52 4.80
C ALA A 23 9.28 -3.19 6.16
N ILE A 24 9.34 -4.52 6.22
CA ILE A 24 9.25 -5.29 7.47
C ILE A 24 10.39 -4.92 8.42
N ARG A 25 11.63 -4.82 7.92
CA ARG A 25 12.78 -4.39 8.74
C ARG A 25 12.58 -2.99 9.32
N ARG A 26 12.18 -2.02 8.49
CA ARG A 26 11.91 -0.64 8.95
C ARG A 26 10.82 -0.60 10.03
N ALA A 27 9.78 -1.42 9.92
CA ALA A 27 8.73 -1.49 10.92
C ALA A 27 9.22 -2.10 12.24
N ARG A 28 9.97 -3.19 12.18
CA ARG A 28 10.62 -3.78 13.38
C ARG A 28 11.53 -2.78 14.07
N ASP A 29 12.35 -2.07 13.31
CA ASP A 29 13.24 -1.03 13.84
C ASP A 29 12.46 0.13 14.49
N ALA A 30 11.21 0.36 14.06
CA ALA A 30 10.27 1.33 14.64
C ALA A 30 9.47 0.77 15.84
N GLY A 31 9.74 -0.46 16.28
CA GLY A 31 9.11 -1.06 17.47
C GLY A 31 7.90 -1.94 17.17
N ASP A 32 7.71 -2.38 15.92
CA ASP A 32 6.66 -3.34 15.57
C ASP A 32 6.83 -4.66 16.35
N PRO A 33 5.76 -5.19 16.98
CA PRO A 33 5.81 -6.40 17.80
C PRO A 33 6.10 -7.68 17.01
N ASP A 34 5.99 -7.63 15.67
CA ASP A 34 6.24 -8.75 14.77
C ASP A 34 5.41 -10.02 15.09
N ASP A 35 4.19 -9.81 15.58
CA ASP A 35 3.21 -10.88 15.79
C ASP A 35 2.34 -11.13 14.53
N GLY A 36 2.62 -10.41 13.45
CA GLY A 36 1.92 -10.50 12.17
C GLY A 36 0.65 -9.66 12.08
N SER A 37 0.22 -8.97 13.14
CA SER A 37 -0.97 -8.11 13.14
C SER A 37 -0.87 -6.93 12.16
N THR A 38 0.35 -6.48 11.88
CA THR A 38 0.69 -5.34 11.01
C THR A 38 1.23 -5.77 9.64
N TYR A 39 1.17 -7.07 9.31
CA TYR A 39 1.73 -7.60 8.06
C TYR A 39 1.19 -6.89 6.80
N TYR A 40 -0.13 -6.62 6.77
CA TYR A 40 -0.74 -5.92 5.64
C TYR A 40 -0.32 -4.44 5.55
N ASP A 41 0.03 -3.82 6.67
CA ASP A 41 0.57 -2.45 6.66
C ASP A 41 1.98 -2.43 6.04
N HIS A 42 2.82 -3.43 6.37
CA HIS A 42 4.14 -3.57 5.75
C HIS A 42 4.02 -3.88 4.26
N TRP A 43 3.07 -4.74 3.89
CA TRP A 43 2.78 -5.07 2.51
C TRP A 43 2.35 -3.83 1.71
N LEU A 44 1.44 -3.02 2.27
CA LEU A 44 0.97 -1.79 1.63
C LEU A 44 2.10 -0.77 1.51
N ALA A 45 2.88 -0.56 2.58
CA ALA A 45 4.01 0.37 2.58
C ALA A 45 5.07 -0.01 1.53
N ALA A 46 5.36 -1.30 1.36
CA ALA A 46 6.28 -1.77 0.32
C ALA A 46 5.74 -1.47 -1.09
N LEU A 47 4.44 -1.69 -1.30
CA LEU A 47 3.81 -1.43 -2.58
C LEU A 47 3.78 0.06 -2.91
N GLU A 48 3.35 0.92 -1.97
CA GLU A 48 3.32 2.37 -2.12
C GLU A 48 4.71 2.91 -2.51
N ARG A 49 5.77 2.46 -1.81
CA ARG A 49 7.16 2.81 -2.15
C ARG A 49 7.55 2.38 -3.56
N LEU A 50 7.20 1.15 -3.96
CA LEU A 50 7.53 0.66 -5.30
C LEU A 50 6.85 1.45 -6.40
N VAL A 51 5.55 1.79 -6.25
CA VAL A 51 4.84 2.54 -7.29
C VAL A 51 5.32 3.99 -7.39
N VAL A 52 5.72 4.60 -6.26
CA VAL A 52 6.34 5.94 -6.24
C VAL A 52 7.74 5.91 -6.83
N ALA A 53 8.58 4.94 -6.46
CA ALA A 53 9.93 4.78 -7.01
C ALA A 53 9.96 4.49 -8.52
N ARG A 54 8.82 4.12 -9.09
CA ARG A 54 8.61 3.87 -10.53
C ARG A 54 7.86 4.99 -11.23
N GLU A 55 7.65 6.11 -10.55
CA GLU A 55 6.99 7.30 -11.09
C GLU A 55 5.58 7.01 -11.62
N LEU A 56 4.94 5.95 -11.12
CA LEU A 56 3.55 5.60 -11.47
C LEU A 56 2.54 6.45 -10.69
N THR A 57 2.97 7.03 -9.58
CA THR A 57 2.19 7.92 -8.72
C THR A 57 3.15 8.74 -7.86
N THR A 58 2.60 9.60 -7.00
CA THR A 58 3.34 10.38 -6.01
C THR A 58 2.81 10.10 -4.61
N ASP A 59 3.61 10.37 -3.58
CA ASP A 59 3.16 10.29 -2.19
C ASP A 59 1.92 11.17 -1.94
N GLY A 60 1.87 12.36 -2.57
CA GLY A 60 0.72 13.26 -2.51
C GLY A 60 -0.55 12.61 -3.07
N ALA A 61 -0.46 12.05 -4.28
CA ALA A 61 -1.60 11.37 -4.91
C ALA A 61 -2.10 10.16 -4.10
N LEU A 62 -1.18 9.41 -3.46
CA LEU A 62 -1.55 8.32 -2.55
C LEU A 62 -2.27 8.83 -1.29
N SER A 63 -1.80 9.93 -0.70
CA SER A 63 -2.44 10.57 0.46
C SER A 63 -3.84 11.10 0.10
N ASP A 64 -3.99 11.71 -1.08
CA ASP A 64 -5.26 12.23 -1.57
C ASP A 64 -6.26 11.10 -1.79
N CYS A 65 -5.81 10.00 -2.41
CA CYS A 65 -6.61 8.79 -2.60
C CYS A 65 -7.09 8.21 -1.27
N ARG A 66 -6.20 8.09 -0.28
CA ARG A 66 -6.54 7.62 1.07
C ARG A 66 -7.58 8.51 1.73
N THR A 67 -7.42 9.83 1.61
CA THR A 67 -8.37 10.81 2.16
C THR A 67 -9.73 10.69 1.49
N ALA A 68 -9.78 10.63 0.16
CA ALA A 68 -11.01 10.50 -0.61
C ALA A 68 -11.78 9.23 -0.25
N TRP A 69 -11.09 8.10 -0.08
CA TRP A 69 -11.73 6.86 0.38
C TRP A 69 -12.22 6.94 1.82
N ALA A 70 -11.48 7.60 2.72
CA ALA A 70 -11.91 7.80 4.10
C ALA A 70 -13.16 8.69 4.18
N ASP A 71 -13.24 9.74 3.36
CA ASP A 71 -14.42 10.59 3.22
C ASP A 71 -15.61 9.82 2.63
N ALA A 72 -15.38 9.04 1.58
CA ALA A 72 -16.40 8.19 0.97
C ALA A 72 -16.97 7.18 1.98
N ALA A 73 -16.11 6.54 2.78
CA ALA A 73 -16.54 5.62 3.82
C ALA A 73 -17.40 6.31 4.89
N ARG A 74 -17.01 7.51 5.36
CA ARG A 74 -17.74 8.28 6.39
C ARG A 74 -19.15 8.69 5.94
N ARG A 75 -19.33 9.04 4.67
CA ARG A 75 -20.62 9.50 4.13
C ARG A 75 -21.53 8.35 3.66
N THR A 76 -21.02 7.13 3.56
CA THR A 76 -21.77 5.97 3.05
C THR A 76 -22.59 5.33 4.18
N PRO A 77 -23.93 5.26 4.07
CA PRO A 77 -24.76 4.55 5.04
C PRO A 77 -24.39 3.06 5.15
N HIS A 78 -24.59 2.47 6.34
CA HIS A 78 -24.36 1.04 6.53
C HIS A 78 -25.19 0.20 5.55
N GLY A 79 -24.54 -0.76 4.90
CA GLY A 79 -25.17 -1.64 3.91
C GLY A 79 -25.18 -1.09 2.47
N ALA A 80 -24.74 0.16 2.25
CA ALA A 80 -24.55 0.72 0.92
C ALA A 80 -23.10 0.54 0.43
N PRO A 81 -22.85 0.43 -0.89
CA PRO A 81 -21.51 0.45 -1.46
C PRO A 81 -20.80 1.77 -1.21
N ILE A 82 -19.49 1.73 -0.94
CA ILE A 82 -18.65 2.93 -0.83
C ILE A 82 -18.19 3.33 -2.24
N GLU A 83 -18.57 4.51 -2.68
CA GLU A 83 -18.18 5.07 -3.98
C GLU A 83 -17.40 6.38 -3.79
N LEU A 84 -16.30 6.52 -4.54
CA LEU A 84 -15.60 7.81 -4.68
C LEU A 84 -16.53 8.80 -5.41
N ALA A 85 -16.48 10.09 -5.00
CA ALA A 85 -17.24 11.15 -5.68
C ALA A 85 -16.55 11.60 -6.97
#